data_AF-A0A2V6A8G1-F1
#
_entry.id   AF-A0A2V6A8G1-F1
#
_cell.length_a   1.000
_cell.length_b   1.000
_cell.length_c   1.000
_cell.angle_alpha   90.00
_cell.angle_beta   90.00
_cell.angle_gamma   90.00
#
_symmetry.space_group_name_H-M   'P 1'
#
loop_
_entity.id
_entity.type
_entity.pdbx_description
1 polymer ?
#
loop_
_entity_poly.entity_id
_entity_poly.type
_entity_poly.pdbx_seq_one_letter_code
_entity_poly.pdbx_strand_id
1 'polypeptide(L)' 'MSLAEIKSAVRELSPKELAELAAFISKQDGAEWDRQMEEDAASGKLDFLFQEAERERSAGTLRDWPENE' A
#
# COMPACT_ATOMS: atom_id res chain seq x y z
N MET A 1 18.05 -3.72 21.89
CA MET A 1 16.66 -4.19 21.77
C MET A 1 16.58 -5.12 20.57
N SER A 2 16.18 -6.36 20.77
CA SER A 2 15.98 -7.38 19.75
C SER A 2 14.57 -7.27 19.16
N LEU A 3 14.36 -7.86 17.99
CA LEU A 3 13.03 -7.98 17.40
C LEU A 3 12.06 -8.74 18.31
N ALA A 4 12.56 -9.72 19.08
CA ALA A 4 11.76 -10.45 20.05
C ALA A 4 11.26 -9.54 21.18
N GLU A 5 12.12 -8.66 21.70
CA GLU A 5 11.76 -7.68 22.74
C GLU A 5 10.73 -6.67 22.21
N ILE A 6 10.89 -6.17 20.97
CA ILE A 6 9.90 -5.31 20.32
C ILE A 6 8.54 -6.02 20.23
N LYS A 7 8.52 -7.26 19.73
CA LYS A 7 7.27 -8.02 19.57
C LYS A 7 6.57 -8.27 20.91
N SER A 8 7.32 -8.51 21.98
CA SER A 8 6.75 -8.62 23.32
C SER A 8 6.15 -7.29 23.78
N ALA A 9 6.88 -6.18 23.64
CA ALA A 9 6.38 -4.86 24.01
C ALA A 9 5.12 -4.46 23.22
N VAL A 10 5.05 -4.78 21.93
CA VAL A 10 3.87 -4.52 21.08
C VAL A 10 2.62 -5.25 21.59
N ARG A 11 2.77 -6.45 22.17
CA ARG A 11 1.63 -7.21 22.74
C ARG A 11 1.06 -6.59 24.01
N GLU A 12 1.83 -5.74 24.67
CA GLU A 12 1.42 -5.07 25.91
C GLU A 12 0.76 -3.70 25.65
N LEU A 13 0.77 -3.22 24.40
CA LEU A 13 0.16 -1.95 24.03
C LEU A 13 -1.36 -1.98 24.16
N SER A 14 -1.92 -0.87 24.61
CA SER A 14 -3.36 -0.62 24.48
C SER A 14 -3.76 -0.50 23.01
N PRO A 15 -5.06 -0.67 22.67
CA PRO A 15 -5.53 -0.50 21.29
C PRO A 15 -5.17 0.86 20.68
N LYS A 16 -5.14 1.92 21.49
CA LYS A 16 -4.78 3.27 21.04
C LYS A 16 -3.30 3.37 20.68
N GLU A 17 -2.42 2.88 21.55
CA GLU A 17 -0.97 2.91 21.32
C GLU A 17 -0.58 2.00 20.15
N LEU A 18 -1.26 0.86 19.99
CA LEU A 18 -1.08 0.00 18.83
C LEU A 18 -1.47 0.70 17.52
N ALA A 19 -2.58 1.44 17.52
CA ALA A 19 -2.99 2.23 16.36
C ALA A 19 -2.01 3.35 16.01
N GLU A 20 -1.47 4.04 17.02
CA GLU A 20 -0.42 5.05 16.84
C GLU A 20 0.87 4.45 16.28
N LEU A 21 1.29 3.29 16.80
CA LEU A 21 2.46 2.56 16.27
C LEU A 21 2.23 2.09 14.82
N ALA A 22 1.05 1.58 14.51
CA ALA A 22 0.71 1.16 13.15
C ALA A 22 0.73 2.34 12.17
N ALA A 23 0.18 3.51 12.56
CA ALA A 23 0.25 4.72 11.74
C ALA A 23 1.69 5.20 11.53
N PHE A 24 2.53 5.11 12.56
CA PHE A 24 3.95 5.44 12.44
C PHE A 24 4.67 4.52 11.45
N ILE A 25 4.50 3.20 11.56
CA ILE A 25 5.11 2.22 10.65
C ILE A 25 4.60 2.45 9.22
N SER A 26 3.29 2.61 9.03
CA SER A 26 2.69 2.88 7.72
C SER A 26 3.26 4.14 7.07
N LYS A 27 3.55 5.18 7.85
CA LYS A 27 4.20 6.40 7.34
C LYS A 27 5.65 6.17 6.93
N GLN A 28 6.39 5.31 7.63
CA GLN A 28 7.77 4.96 7.28
C GLN A 28 7.81 4.09 6.03
N ASP A 29 6.94 3.08 5.96
CA ASP A 29 6.84 2.17 4.82
C ASP A 29 6.29 2.89 3.57
N GLY A 30 5.42 3.89 3.76
CA GLY A 30 4.85 4.69 2.68
C GLY A 30 5.90 5.37 1.80
N ALA A 31 6.96 5.93 2.39
CA ALA A 31 7.98 6.65 1.61
C ALA A 31 8.82 5.70 0.72
N GLU A 32 9.11 4.50 1.22
CA GLU A 32 9.83 3.48 0.43
C GLU A 32 8.91 2.87 -0.63
N TRP A 33 7.63 2.68 -0.30
CA TRP A 33 6.62 2.25 -1.27
C TRP A 33 6.43 3.28 -2.40
N ASP A 34 6.34 4.56 -2.08
CA ASP A 34 6.24 5.65 -3.06
C ASP A 34 7.46 5.64 -4.00
N ARG A 35 8.67 5.55 -3.44
CA ARG A 35 9.91 5.45 -4.21
C ARG A 35 9.92 4.25 -5.17
N GLN A 36 9.54 3.07 -4.67
CA GLN A 36 9.49 1.85 -5.50
C GLN A 36 8.42 1.95 -6.59
N MET A 37 7.25 2.52 -6.28
CA MET A 37 6.19 2.75 -7.26
C MET A 37 6.63 3.71 -8.37
N GLU A 38 7.33 4.78 -8.02
CA GLU A 38 7.89 5.73 -8.99
C GLU A 38 8.93 5.06 -9.91
N GLU A 39 9.84 4.24 -9.36
CA GLU A 39 10.84 3.49 -10.12
C GLU A 39 10.21 2.44 -11.04
N ASP A 40 9.22 1.70 -10.54
CA ASP A 40 8.48 0.70 -11.31
C ASP A 40 7.67 1.35 -12.44
N ALA A 41 7.08 2.52 -12.19
CA ALA A 41 6.40 3.31 -13.23
C ALA A 41 7.40 3.81 -14.28
N ALA A 42 8.53 4.38 -13.86
CA ALA A 42 9.55 4.91 -14.78
C ALA A 42 10.23 3.83 -15.63
N SER A 43 10.34 2.61 -15.10
CA SER A 43 10.91 1.46 -15.82
C SER A 43 9.93 0.79 -16.79
N GLY A 44 8.65 1.21 -16.82
CA GLY A 44 7.60 0.60 -17.65
C GLY A 44 7.10 -0.74 -17.11
N LYS A 45 7.52 -1.16 -15.91
CA LYS A 45 7.09 -2.42 -15.29
C LYS A 45 5.58 -2.45 -15.03
N LEU A 46 4.96 -1.28 -14.90
CA LEU A 46 3.51 -1.10 -14.70
C LEU A 46 2.73 -0.92 -16.01
N ASP A 47 3.38 -0.94 -17.18
CA ASP A 47 2.72 -0.69 -18.49
C ASP A 47 1.59 -1.69 -18.79
N PHE A 48 1.68 -2.91 -18.27
CA PHE A 48 0.65 -3.93 -18.45
C PHE A 48 -0.71 -3.51 -17.87
N LEU A 49 -0.72 -2.70 -16.80
CA LEU A 49 -1.95 -2.19 -16.18
C LEU A 49 -2.65 -1.20 -17.10
N PHE A 50 -1.90 -0.30 -17.74
CA PHE A 50 -2.44 0.64 -18.72
C PHE A 50 -2.99 -0.08 -19.95
N GLN A 51 -2.27 -1.10 -20.42
CA GLN A 51 -2.73 -1.91 -21.55
C GLN A 51 -4.01 -2.69 -21.23
N GLU A 52 -4.15 -3.22 -20.00
CA GLU A 52 -5.37 -3.88 -19.57
C GLU A 52 -6.54 -2.88 -19.49
N ALA A 53 -6.31 -1.73 -18.87
CA ALA A 53 -7.33 -0.68 -18.77
C ALA A 53 -7.83 -0.23 -20.16
N GLU A 54 -6.94 -0.04 -21.13
CA GLU A 54 -7.34 0.32 -22.51
C GLU A 54 -8.09 -0.81 -23.23
N ARG A 55 -7.74 -2.08 -22.97
CA ARG A 55 -8.48 -3.23 -23.51
C ARG A 55 -9.90 -3.27 -22.96
N GLU A 56 -10.06 -3.18 -21.63
CA GLU A 56 -11.37 -3.18 -20.99
C GLU A 56 -12.21 -1.97 -21.39
N ARG A 57 -11.58 -0.81 -21.53
CA ARG A 57 -12.21 0.42 -22.05
C ARG A 57 -12.77 0.21 -23.45
N SER A 58 -11.96 -0.39 -24.33
CA SER A 58 -12.37 -0.70 -25.71
C SER A 58 -13.45 -1.77 -25.77
N ALA A 59 -13.45 -2.72 -24.83
CA ALA A 59 -14.46 -3.76 -24.71
C ALA A 59 -15.76 -3.28 -24.04
N GLY A 60 -15.76 -2.09 -23.42
CA GLY A 60 -16.90 -1.56 -22.66
C GLY A 60 -17.16 -2.33 -21.36
N THR A 61 -16.14 -2.98 -20.79
CA THR A 61 -16.27 -3.81 -19.59
C THR A 61 -15.68 -3.16 -18.34
N LEU A 62 -15.23 -1.91 -18.43
CA LEU A 62 -14.76 -1.14 -17.27
C LEU A 62 -15.85 -1.11 -16.20
N ARG A 63 -15.44 -1.23 -14.95
CA ARG A 63 -16.30 -1.02 -13.80
C ARG A 63 -16.07 0.38 -13.25
N ASP A 64 -17.15 1.02 -12.84
CA ASP A 64 -17.05 2.26 -12.09
C ASP A 64 -16.34 1.99 -10.76
N TRP A 65 -15.63 3.01 -10.29
CA TRP A 65 -15.06 2.98 -8.95
C TRP A 65 -16.18 2.77 -7.95
N PRO A 66 -16.05 1.85 -6.98
CA PRO A 66 -17.09 1.62 -6.00
C PRO A 66 -17.39 2.93 -5.26
N GLU A 67 -18.63 3.39 -5.32
CA GLU A 67 -19.08 4.48 -4.46
C GLU A 67 -18.93 4.02 -3.00
N ASN A 68 -18.32 4.84 -2.17
CA ASN A 68 -18.17 4.53 -0.75
C ASN A 68 -19.57 4.61 -0.10
N GLU A 69 -20.26 3.48 0.07
CA GLU A 69 -21.42 3.37 0.96
C GLU A 69 -21.00 3.31 2.44
#